data_AF-A0A972EIW0-F1
#
_entry.id   AF-A0A972EIW0-F1
#
_cell.length_a   1.000
_cell.length_b   1.000
_cell.length_c   1.000
_cell.angle_alpha   90.00
_cell.angle_beta   90.00
_cell.angle_gamma   90.00
#
_symmetry.space_group_name_H-M   'P 1'
#
loop_
_entity.id
_entity.type
_entity.pdbx_description
1 polymer ?
#
loop_
_entity_poly.entity_id
_entity_poly.type
_entity_poly.pdbx_seq_one_letter_code
_entity_poly.pdbx_strand_id
1 'polypeptide(L)'
;MIYLKIDSGKGFFLDAEDNMQEIHDIRKEDILRLLDLATDSSITFEMDEIKDGNIQNEAHKIIYDKIYGKFNELLKNKARFIDESGSLYLDAIQKYTDS
;
A
#
# COMPACT_ATOMS: atom_id res chain seq x y z
N MET A 1 -4.23 -4.44 7.77
CA MET A 1 -3.47 -5.71 7.57
C MET A 1 -2.18 -5.34 6.85
N ILE A 2 -1.04 -5.90 7.25
CA ILE A 2 0.25 -5.57 6.62
C ILE A 2 0.52 -6.47 5.42
N TYR A 3 0.76 -5.86 4.26
CA TYR A 3 0.94 -6.57 2.99
C TYR A 3 2.39 -6.54 2.48
N LEU A 4 3.15 -5.52 2.87
CA LEU A 4 4.60 -5.46 2.72
C LEU A 4 5.20 -5.24 4.10
N LYS A 5 6.05 -6.18 4.52
CA LYS A 5 6.64 -6.19 5.85
C LYS A 5 8.16 -6.17 5.76
N ILE A 6 8.82 -5.47 6.67
CA ILE A 6 10.27 -5.53 6.85
C ILE A 6 10.56 -6.24 8.16
N ASP A 7 11.26 -7.36 8.10
CA ASP A 7 11.60 -8.16 9.27
C ASP A 7 13.04 -8.66 9.18
N SER A 8 13.79 -8.57 10.27
CA SER A 8 15.14 -9.14 10.39
C SER A 8 16.10 -8.77 9.25
N GLY A 9 16.02 -7.53 8.72
CA GLY A 9 16.89 -7.07 7.64
C GLY A 9 16.44 -7.46 6.22
N LYS A 10 15.27 -8.08 6.07
CA LYS A 10 14.70 -8.55 4.80
C LYS A 10 13.30 -7.96 4.57
N GLY A 11 12.98 -7.70 3.31
CA GLY A 11 11.61 -7.41 2.88
C GLY A 11 10.82 -8.69 2.64
N PHE A 12 9.53 -8.65 2.98
CA PHE A 12 8.54 -9.70 2.78
C PHE A 12 7.27 -9.12 2.16
N PHE A 13 6.51 -9.98 1.47
CA PHE A 13 5.17 -9.68 0.98
C PHE A 13 4.18 -10.77 1.43
N LEU A 14 2.91 -10.40 1.52
CA LEU A 14 1.83 -11.36 1.77
C LEU A 14 1.48 -12.08 0.47
N ASP A 15 1.57 -13.40 0.46
CA ASP A 15 1.21 -14.24 -0.69
C ASP A 15 -0.29 -14.58 -0.73
N ALA A 16 -0.72 -15.31 -1.76
CA ALA A 16 -2.11 -15.71 -1.96
C ALA A 16 -2.67 -16.65 -0.88
N GLU A 17 -1.80 -17.32 -0.12
CA GLU A 17 -2.15 -18.21 1.00
C GLU A 17 -2.06 -17.49 2.35
N ASP A 18 -1.97 -16.14 2.34
CA ASP A 18 -1.79 -15.28 3.51
C ASP A 18 -0.53 -15.57 4.32
N ASN A 19 0.51 -16.11 3.67
CA ASN A 19 1.83 -16.31 4.25
C ASN A 19 2.78 -15.17 3.88
N MET A 20 3.74 -14.89 4.76
CA MET A 20 4.80 -13.92 4.49
C MET A 20 5.93 -14.59 3.71
N GLN A 21 6.09 -14.23 2.44
CA GLN A 21 7.17 -14.69 1.57
C GLN A 21 8.23 -13.62 1.36
N GLU A 22 9.47 -14.04 1.12
CA GLU A 22 10.57 -13.11 0.87
C GLU A 22 10.32 -12.30 -0.40
N ILE A 23 10.55 -10.98 -0.34
CA ILE A 23 10.30 -10.07 -1.48
C ILE A 23 11.12 -10.44 -2.73
N HIS A 24 12.17 -11.25 -2.57
CA HIS A 24 12.96 -11.77 -3.68
C HIS A 24 12.17 -12.68 -4.62
N ASP A 25 11.24 -13.46 -4.07
CA ASP A 25 10.46 -14.46 -4.82
C ASP A 25 9.18 -13.88 -5.44
N ILE A 26 8.96 -12.56 -5.31
CA ILE A 26 7.74 -11.91 -5.77
C ILE A 26 7.59 -12.00 -7.30
N ARG A 27 6.43 -12.46 -7.77
CA ARG A 27 6.12 -12.57 -9.19
C ARG A 27 5.06 -11.56 -9.61
N LYS A 28 4.86 -11.46 -10.92
CA LYS A 28 3.84 -10.58 -11.52
C LYS A 28 2.45 -10.84 -10.94
N GLU A 29 2.08 -12.10 -10.76
CA GLU A 29 0.78 -12.51 -10.23
C GLU A 29 0.56 -11.98 -8.81
N ASP A 30 1.60 -12.06 -7.98
CA ASP A 30 1.58 -11.55 -6.60
C ASP A 30 1.40 -10.03 -6.58
N ILE A 31 2.11 -9.30 -7.45
CA ILE A 31 1.99 -7.85 -7.57
C ILE A 31 0.57 -7.44 -7.99
N LEU A 32 -0.02 -8.15 -8.96
CA LEU A 32 -1.39 -7.89 -9.41
C LEU A 32 -2.41 -8.14 -8.28
N ARG A 33 -2.23 -9.22 -7.51
CA ARG A 33 -3.06 -9.50 -6.34
C ARG A 33 -2.95 -8.38 -5.30
N LEU A 34 -1.73 -7.95 -4.98
CA LEU A 34 -1.50 -6.83 -4.05
C LEU A 34 -2.13 -5.53 -4.57
N LEU A 35 -2.11 -5.30 -5.87
CA LEU A 35 -2.77 -4.16 -6.51
C LEU A 35 -4.28 -4.19 -6.33
N ASP A 36 -4.91 -5.35 -6.54
CA ASP A 36 -6.34 -5.54 -6.32
C ASP A 36 -6.70 -5.23 -4.85
N LEU A 37 -5.90 -5.73 -3.91
CA LEU A 37 -6.09 -5.48 -2.47
C LEU A 37 -5.89 -4.01 -2.09
N ALA A 38 -4.91 -3.32 -2.68
CA ALA A 38 -4.65 -1.90 -2.41
C ALA A 38 -5.74 -0.98 -2.98
N THR A 39 -6.35 -1.38 -4.10
CA THR A 39 -7.43 -0.62 -4.76
C THR A 39 -8.79 -0.87 -4.11
N ASP A 40 -9.00 -2.00 -3.43
CA ASP A 40 -10.22 -2.27 -2.66
C ASP A 40 -10.44 -1.25 -1.54
N SER A 41 -11.57 -0.53 -1.58
CA SER A 41 -11.92 0.50 -0.59
C SER A 41 -12.35 -0.07 0.77
N SER A 42 -12.68 -1.36 0.85
CA SER A 42 -13.04 -2.05 2.09
C SER A 42 -11.83 -2.51 2.90
N ILE A 43 -10.64 -2.49 2.29
CA ILE A 43 -9.40 -2.99 2.88
C ILE A 43 -8.46 -1.82 3.21
N THR A 44 -7.89 -1.84 4.42
CA THR A 44 -6.76 -0.98 4.78
C THR A 44 -5.45 -1.69 4.44
N PHE A 45 -4.83 -1.23 3.34
CA PHE A 45 -3.55 -1.76 2.86
C PHE A 45 -2.39 -1.07 3.57
N GLU A 46 -1.75 -1.80 4.50
CA GLU A 46 -0.61 -1.29 5.27
C GLU A 46 0.72 -1.86 4.77
N MET A 47 1.78 -1.07 4.92
CA MET A 47 3.15 -1.42 4.51
C MET A 47 4.15 -0.85 5.51
N ASP A 48 5.22 -1.59 5.78
CA ASP A 48 6.34 -1.07 6.58
C ASP A 48 7.16 -0.06 5.76
N GLU A 49 7.44 1.09 6.38
CA GLU A 49 8.29 2.13 5.81
C GLU A 49 9.76 1.68 5.73
N ILE A 50 10.41 2.04 4.63
CA ILE A 50 11.84 1.85 4.45
C ILE A 50 12.57 2.91 5.29
N LYS A 51 13.42 2.45 6.22
CA LYS A 51 14.24 3.30 7.09
C LYS A 51 15.71 2.97 6.84
N ASP A 52 16.59 3.92 7.14
CA ASP A 52 18.02 3.71 6.93
C ASP A 52 18.51 2.49 7.73
N GLY A 53 19.04 1.48 7.01
CA GLY A 53 19.56 0.24 7.60
C GLY A 53 18.55 -0.84 7.98
N ASN A 54 17.23 -0.67 7.76
CA ASN A 54 16.24 -1.69 8.14
C ASN A 54 16.16 -2.88 7.17
N ILE A 55 16.61 -2.72 5.92
CA ILE A 55 16.85 -3.79 4.97
C ILE A 55 18.35 -3.84 4.69
N GLN A 56 18.99 -4.91 5.13
CA GLN A 56 20.44 -5.13 5.00
C GLN A 56 20.81 -5.77 3.67
N ASN A 57 19.90 -6.56 3.10
CA ASN A 57 20.12 -7.19 1.80
C ASN A 57 19.81 -6.20 0.66
N GLU A 58 20.83 -5.87 -0.15
CA GLU A 58 20.71 -4.90 -1.25
C GLU A 58 19.67 -5.29 -2.29
N ALA A 59 19.55 -6.58 -2.64
CA ALA A 59 18.55 -7.04 -3.60
C ALA A 59 17.13 -6.86 -3.05
N HIS A 60 16.92 -7.22 -1.78
CA HIS A 60 15.61 -7.00 -1.12
C HIS A 60 15.31 -5.51 -1.03
N LYS A 61 16.31 -4.67 -0.73
CA LYS A 61 16.14 -3.22 -0.65
C LYS A 61 15.68 -2.65 -1.99
N ILE A 62 16.32 -3.03 -3.09
CA ILE A 62 15.97 -2.53 -4.43
C ILE A 62 14.55 -2.96 -4.84
N ILE A 63 14.19 -4.23 -4.61
CA ILE A 63 12.87 -4.74 -5.00
C ILE A 63 11.79 -4.10 -4.13
N TYR A 64 11.99 -4.11 -2.81
CA TYR A 64 11.04 -3.56 -1.85
C TYR A 64 10.83 -2.05 -2.09
N ASP A 65 11.90 -1.28 -2.33
CA ASP A 65 11.81 0.17 -2.61
C ASP A 65 10.97 0.49 -3.84
N LYS A 66 11.18 -0.24 -4.94
CA LYS A 66 10.39 -0.06 -6.16
C LYS A 66 8.91 -0.35 -5.94
N ILE A 67 8.61 -1.44 -5.24
CA ILE A 67 7.23 -1.89 -4.99
C ILE A 67 6.55 -0.92 -4.02
N TYR A 68 7.17 -0.66 -2.87
CA TYR A 68 6.71 0.29 -1.87
C TYR A 68 6.42 1.66 -2.49
N GLY A 69 7.33 2.19 -3.32
CA GLY A 69 7.14 3.45 -4.02
C GLY A 69 5.87 3.48 -4.87
N LYS A 70 5.64 2.45 -5.69
CA LYS A 70 4.45 2.34 -6.54
C LYS A 70 3.15 2.25 -5.74
N PHE A 71 3.13 1.44 -4.69
CA PHE A 71 1.95 1.30 -3.84
C PHE A 71 1.69 2.56 -3.01
N ASN A 72 2.73 3.23 -2.52
CA ASN A 72 2.59 4.48 -1.77
C ASN A 72 2.03 5.60 -2.67
N GLU A 73 2.50 5.72 -3.92
CA GLU A 73 1.92 6.63 -4.91
C GLU A 73 0.43 6.33 -5.14
N LEU A 74 0.09 5.06 -5.34
CA LEU A 74 -1.29 4.62 -5.55
C LEU A 74 -2.20 4.97 -4.36
N LEU A 75 -1.78 4.62 -3.14
CA LEU A 75 -2.55 4.85 -1.92
C LEU A 75 -2.72 6.33 -1.63
N LYS A 76 -1.68 7.15 -1.85
CA LYS A 76 -1.79 8.62 -1.74
C LYS A 76 -2.77 9.21 -2.74
N ASN A 77 -2.75 8.73 -3.98
CA ASN A 77 -3.69 9.19 -5.01
C ASN A 77 -5.13 8.77 -4.67
N LYS A 78 -5.34 7.54 -4.18
CA LYS A 78 -6.64 7.06 -3.70
C LYS A 78 -7.14 7.88 -2.52
N ALA A 79 -6.28 8.12 -1.52
CA ALA A 79 -6.61 8.94 -0.36
C ALA A 79 -6.99 10.37 -0.77
N ARG A 80 -6.21 11.01 -1.66
CA ARG A 80 -6.53 12.33 -2.20
C ARG A 80 -7.88 12.34 -2.92
N PHE A 81 -8.18 11.34 -3.74
CA PHE A 81 -9.45 11.26 -4.46
C PHE A 81 -10.65 11.11 -3.52
N ILE A 82 -10.52 10.28 -2.47
CA ILE A 82 -11.55 10.11 -1.44
C ILE A 82 -11.74 11.41 -0.65
N ASP A 83 -10.65 12.08 -0.26
CA ASP A 83 -10.68 13.32 0.51
C ASP A 83 -11.32 14.48 -0.29
N GLU A 84 -10.94 14.64 -1.57
CA GLU A 84 -11.55 15.61 -2.48
C GLU A 84 -13.05 15.33 -2.69
N SER A 85 -13.45 14.06 -2.79
CA SER A 85 -14.85 13.66 -2.92
C SER A 85 -15.66 13.90 -1.63
N GLY A 86 -15.06 13.65 -0.46
CA GLY A 86 -15.68 13.87 0.85
C GLY A 86 -15.91 15.35 1.14
N SER A 87 -14.94 16.20 0.79
CA SER A 87 -15.04 17.66 0.93
C SER A 87 -16.14 18.25 0.03
N LEU A 88 -16.22 17.81 -1.23
CA LEU A 88 -17.30 18.19 -2.16
C LEU A 88 -18.69 17.78 -1.66
N TYR A 89 -18.81 16.62 -1.02
CA TYR A 89 -20.09 16.13 -0.50
C TYR A 89 -20.55 16.91 0.75
N LEU A 90 -19.61 17.27 1.63
CA LEU A 90 -19.87 18.10 2.82
C LEU A 90 -20.30 19.53 2.44
N ASP A 91 -19.64 20.14 1.46
CA ASP A 91 -20.00 21.47 0.94
C ASP A 91 -21.40 21.48 0.29
N ALA A 92 -21.75 20.41 -0.42
CA ALA A 92 -23.07 20.26 -1.03
C ALA A 92 -24.17 20.10 0.02
N ILE A 93 -23.97 19.30 1.06
CA ILE A 93 -24.95 19.10 2.13
C ILE A 93 -25.12 20.36 2.99
N GLN A 94 -24.05 21.09 3.31
CA GLN A 94 -24.16 22.37 4.02
C GLN A 94 -25.03 23.36 3.25
N LYS A 95 -24.88 23.46 1.93
CA LYS A 95 -25.74 24.31 1.09
C LYS A 95 -27.24 23.98 1.15
N TYR A 96 -27.61 22.73 1.41
CA TYR A 96 -29.02 22.33 1.55
C TYR A 96 -29.53 22.40 3.00
N THR A 97 -28.64 22.43 3.99
CA THR A 97 -29.00 22.46 5.42
C THR A 97 -29.10 23.91 5.94
N ASP A 98 -28.39 24.85 5.30
CA ASP A 98 -28.46 26.29 5.59
C ASP A 98 -29.57 27.01 4.77
N SER A 99 -30.66 26.29 4.41
CA SER A 99 -31.86 26.83 3.76
C SER A 99 -33.12 26.58 4.58
#